data_AF-A0A8C9WQQ0-F1
#
_entry.id   AF-A0A8C9WQQ0-F1
#
_cell.length_a   1.000
_cell.length_b   1.000
_cell.length_c   1.000
_cell.angle_alpha   90.00
_cell.angle_beta   90.00
_cell.angle_gamma   90.00
#
_symmetry.space_group_name_H-M   'P 1'
#
loop_
_entity.id
_entity.type
_entity.pdbx_description
1 polymer ?
#
loop_
_entity_poly.entity_id
_entity_poly.type
_entity_poly.pdbx_seq_one_letter_code
_entity_poly.pdbx_strand_id
1 'polypeptide(L)'
;MSHCCHSVWWHTKVSSLSLRVLQKCDFKQAAVWKCEMEFLIFVWHSKELSHSTTVIIERYFCLGQKLEGSKAKGQLLIFGATNWDLIGRKEVPKQQAAYRNLGQNLWGPHRYGCLSGVQVSCVVSGPCAAHSLLITTEGKLWSWGRNDKGQLGHGDTKRIEAPKLVEALGEEVIVAAACGRNHTLALTENGTVYSFGENKLGQLGHGNQTDAVPTPATIQYNGQPLVKVACGAEFSMVVDCKGNLYSFGCPEYGQLGHNSDGKFIARAQRIEFDCELIPRRVAIFIEKTKDGQVMPVPNVVVRDVACGGNHTLVLDSQKRVFSWGFGGYGRLGHTEQKDEMVPRLVKLFDFPGRGASQIYCGYQCSFAVSEMGGLFFWGVTNTSRESTMYPKAVQDLCGWKIRSLACGFLGLFCASKAISCSIIIAADESTISWGPSPTFGELGYGDNKPKSSTTAQEVKTLDGIYIEQVVMGYSHSLAIARQETEAEREKLKKLPEYNPRTL
;
A
#
# COMPACT_ATOMS: atom_id res chain seq x y z
N MET A 1 47.97 -29.73 40.64
CA MET A 1 48.72 -30.95 40.27
C MET A 1 47.71 -32.07 40.03
N SER A 2 47.62 -32.52 38.77
CA SER A 2 47.31 -33.88 38.28
C SER A 2 46.23 -34.79 38.89
N HIS A 3 45.27 -35.18 38.02
CA HIS A 3 44.66 -36.52 37.78
C HIS A 3 43.84 -37.18 38.92
N CYS A 4 42.74 -37.91 38.69
CA CYS A 4 42.51 -38.96 37.69
C CYS A 4 41.01 -39.32 37.52
N CYS A 5 40.64 -39.82 36.32
CA CYS A 5 39.34 -40.41 35.94
C CYS A 5 38.97 -41.68 36.70
N HIS A 6 37.67 -41.95 36.85
CA HIS A 6 37.14 -43.32 36.77
C HIS A 6 35.76 -43.41 36.11
N SER A 7 35.67 -44.36 35.19
CA SER A 7 34.54 -44.75 34.36
C SER A 7 33.87 -45.98 34.98
N VAL A 8 32.55 -46.11 34.91
CA VAL A 8 31.85 -47.39 35.12
C VAL A 8 30.83 -47.59 34.01
N TRP A 9 30.98 -48.69 33.29
CA TRP A 9 30.08 -49.24 32.27
C TRP A 9 29.08 -50.19 32.91
N TRP A 10 27.85 -50.33 32.36
CA TRP A 10 27.16 -51.63 32.20
C TRP A 10 26.18 -51.61 31.02
N HIS A 11 26.18 -52.74 30.31
CA HIS A 11 25.56 -53.09 29.02
C HIS A 11 24.02 -53.24 29.04
N THR A 12 23.35 -53.06 27.88
CA THR A 12 22.56 -54.16 27.26
C THR A 12 22.19 -53.96 25.77
N LYS A 13 22.56 -54.97 24.97
CA LYS A 13 22.06 -55.51 23.69
C LYS A 13 21.19 -54.63 22.76
N VAL A 14 21.75 -54.34 21.58
CA VAL A 14 21.00 -54.04 20.34
C VAL A 14 20.95 -55.31 19.47
N SER A 15 19.76 -55.79 19.15
CA SER A 15 19.53 -56.86 18.17
C SER A 15 19.31 -56.27 16.77
N SER A 16 19.94 -56.94 15.81
CA SER A 16 19.94 -56.73 14.35
C SER A 16 18.58 -56.51 13.69
N LEU A 17 18.51 -55.63 12.68
CA LEU A 17 18.03 -56.00 11.33
C LEU A 17 18.38 -54.93 10.25
N SER A 18 19.15 -55.37 9.26
CA SER A 18 19.17 -54.99 7.83
C SER A 18 19.26 -53.51 7.39
N LEU A 19 20.48 -53.12 6.98
CA LEU A 19 20.78 -51.93 6.17
C LEU A 19 21.05 -52.35 4.70
N ARG A 20 20.20 -51.91 3.76
CA ARG A 20 20.33 -51.97 2.28
C ARG A 20 19.27 -51.00 1.73
N VAL A 21 19.45 -50.04 0.83
CA VAL A 21 20.47 -49.64 -0.15
C VAL A 21 20.26 -48.13 -0.36
N LEU A 22 21.33 -47.31 -0.38
CA LEU A 22 21.32 -46.03 -1.10
C LEU A 22 22.68 -45.88 -1.80
N GLN A 23 22.65 -46.05 -3.11
CA GLN A 23 23.79 -45.96 -4.00
C GLN A 23 23.73 -44.61 -4.71
N LYS A 24 24.78 -43.81 -4.46
CA LYS A 24 25.38 -42.74 -5.30
C LYS A 24 24.45 -41.82 -6.11
N CYS A 25 24.42 -40.54 -5.74
CA CYS A 25 24.45 -39.43 -6.69
C CYS A 25 25.42 -38.34 -6.20
N ASP A 26 26.08 -37.70 -7.16
CA ASP A 26 27.36 -37.01 -7.08
C ASP A 26 27.44 -35.77 -6.17
N PHE A 27 28.59 -35.67 -5.50
CA PHE A 27 29.12 -34.48 -4.84
C PHE A 27 29.60 -33.46 -5.87
N LYS A 28 28.93 -32.30 -5.98
CA LYS A 28 29.54 -31.01 -6.42
C LYS A 28 28.55 -29.85 -6.24
N GLN A 29 28.46 -29.35 -4.99
CA GLN A 29 28.16 -27.96 -4.59
C GLN A 29 27.70 -27.96 -3.12
N ALA A 30 28.65 -28.11 -2.19
CA ALA A 30 28.41 -27.91 -0.77
C ALA A 30 29.59 -27.12 -0.20
N ALA A 31 29.59 -25.82 -0.44
CA ALA A 31 30.60 -24.91 0.10
C ALA A 31 30.04 -23.51 0.38
N VAL A 32 28.81 -23.38 0.88
CA VAL A 32 28.31 -22.16 1.55
C VAL A 32 27.20 -22.51 2.56
N TRP A 33 27.38 -23.50 3.42
CA TRP A 33 26.45 -23.77 4.53
C TRP A 33 27.21 -24.45 5.66
N LYS A 34 27.96 -23.69 6.45
CA LYS A 34 28.69 -24.25 7.61
C LYS A 34 28.67 -23.38 8.89
N CYS A 35 27.68 -22.49 9.03
CA CYS A 35 27.45 -21.79 10.30
C CYS A 35 26.00 -21.86 10.85
N GLU A 36 25.02 -22.40 10.13
CA GLU A 36 23.62 -22.42 10.62
C GLU A 36 23.07 -23.81 10.99
N MET A 37 23.83 -24.89 10.80
CA MET A 37 23.33 -26.26 11.07
C MET A 37 23.71 -26.86 12.43
N GLU A 38 24.54 -26.21 13.25
CA GLU A 38 24.91 -26.78 14.57
C GLU A 38 23.79 -26.65 15.62
N PHE A 39 22.77 -25.82 15.40
CA PHE A 39 21.61 -25.74 16.30
C PHE A 39 20.44 -26.66 15.91
N LEU A 40 20.44 -27.25 14.70
CA LEU A 40 19.33 -28.09 14.23
C LEU A 40 19.45 -29.57 14.62
N ILE A 41 20.60 -30.04 15.09
CA ILE A 41 20.84 -31.47 15.34
C ILE A 41 20.44 -31.93 16.76
N PHE A 42 20.16 -31.02 17.69
CA PHE A 42 19.80 -31.39 19.06
C PHE A 42 18.30 -31.68 19.32
N VAL A 43 17.43 -31.55 18.31
CA VAL A 43 15.96 -31.68 18.48
C VAL A 43 15.37 -32.88 17.73
N TRP A 44 16.14 -33.95 17.52
CA TRP A 44 15.65 -35.17 16.86
C TRP A 44 15.84 -36.45 17.68
N HIS A 45 15.82 -36.34 19.01
CA HIS A 45 15.68 -37.48 19.93
C HIS A 45 14.78 -37.13 21.14
N SER A 46 13.54 -36.73 20.89
CA SER A 46 12.48 -36.82 21.89
C SER A 46 11.11 -36.84 21.21
N LYS A 47 10.39 -37.95 21.35
CA LYS A 47 8.95 -38.02 21.02
C LYS A 47 8.18 -37.27 22.11
N GLU A 48 8.16 -35.94 22.01
CA GLU A 48 7.19 -35.05 22.68
C GLU A 48 7.49 -33.60 22.25
N LEU A 49 7.03 -33.22 21.06
CA LEU A 49 7.06 -31.81 20.62
C LEU A 49 5.87 -31.08 21.25
N SER A 50 6.13 -30.35 22.33
CA SER A 50 5.16 -29.41 22.91
C SER A 50 4.87 -28.25 21.93
N HIS A 51 3.68 -27.65 22.02
CA HIS A 51 3.26 -26.49 21.20
C HIS A 51 4.29 -25.33 21.20
N SER A 52 5.04 -25.17 22.30
CA SER A 52 6.06 -24.12 22.41
C SER A 52 7.25 -24.31 21.45
N THR A 53 7.66 -25.54 21.16
CA THR A 53 8.83 -25.81 20.30
C THR A 53 8.52 -25.54 18.82
N THR A 54 7.29 -25.85 18.37
CA THR A 54 6.82 -25.53 17.02
C THR A 54 6.73 -24.01 16.79
N VAL A 55 6.27 -23.26 17.80
CA VAL A 55 6.20 -21.79 17.74
C VAL A 55 7.59 -21.14 17.62
N ILE A 56 8.60 -21.72 18.27
CA ILE A 56 9.98 -21.23 18.21
C ILE A 56 10.56 -21.45 16.80
N ILE A 57 10.43 -22.65 16.23
CA ILE A 57 10.96 -22.96 14.89
C ILE A 57 10.27 -22.14 13.79
N GLU A 58 8.95 -21.94 13.87
CA GLU A 58 8.22 -21.12 12.89
C GLU A 58 8.58 -19.63 12.95
N ARG A 59 8.87 -19.07 14.13
CA ARG A 59 9.38 -17.70 14.25
C ARG A 59 10.70 -17.54 13.50
N TYR A 60 11.62 -18.51 13.63
CA TYR A 60 12.91 -18.46 12.94
C TYR A 60 12.81 -18.64 11.42
N PHE A 61 11.84 -19.41 10.91
CA PHE A 61 11.71 -19.63 9.46
C PHE A 61 11.37 -18.34 8.70
N CYS A 62 10.50 -17.47 9.26
CA CYS A 62 10.19 -16.18 8.63
C CYS A 62 11.25 -15.11 8.89
N LEU A 63 12.02 -15.19 9.98
CA LEU A 63 13.09 -14.23 10.29
C LEU A 63 14.30 -14.30 9.33
N GLY A 64 14.45 -15.40 8.58
CA GLY A 64 15.56 -15.59 7.65
C GLY A 64 15.33 -15.10 6.21
N GLN A 65 14.10 -14.75 5.82
CA GLN A 65 13.79 -14.31 4.45
C GLN A 65 13.61 -12.79 4.40
N LYS A 66 14.54 -12.12 3.73
CA LYS A 66 14.41 -10.70 3.39
C LYS A 66 13.34 -10.50 2.32
N LEU A 67 12.51 -9.50 2.51
CA LEU A 67 11.52 -9.09 1.52
C LEU A 67 12.23 -8.45 0.32
N GLU A 68 11.80 -8.82 -0.88
CA GLU A 68 12.26 -8.17 -2.10
C GLU A 68 11.40 -6.94 -2.40
N GLY A 69 12.06 -5.85 -2.81
CA GLY A 69 11.38 -4.67 -3.34
C GLY A 69 10.75 -4.92 -4.73
N SER A 70 10.11 -3.89 -5.26
CA SER A 70 9.59 -3.90 -6.64
C SER A 70 10.69 -4.22 -7.65
N LYS A 71 10.35 -5.01 -8.68
CA LYS A 71 11.25 -5.35 -9.78
C LYS A 71 11.30 -4.29 -10.88
N ALA A 72 10.38 -3.32 -10.85
CA ALA A 72 10.39 -2.22 -11.81
C ALA A 72 11.68 -1.41 -11.69
N LYS A 73 12.14 -0.86 -12.81
CA LYS A 73 13.31 0.02 -12.87
C LYS A 73 13.07 1.09 -13.91
N GLY A 74 13.12 2.35 -13.51
CA GLY A 74 12.82 3.42 -14.43
C GLY A 74 13.07 4.81 -13.87
N GLN A 75 12.64 5.80 -14.64
CA GLN A 75 12.66 7.19 -14.26
C GLN A 75 11.28 7.63 -13.76
N LEU A 76 11.24 8.44 -12.70
CA LEU A 76 10.01 9.05 -12.22
C LEU A 76 9.50 10.12 -13.20
N LEU A 77 8.22 10.03 -13.54
CA LEU A 77 7.44 11.10 -14.17
C LEU A 77 6.37 11.62 -13.21
N ILE A 78 6.10 12.92 -13.27
CA ILE A 78 5.03 13.59 -12.51
C ILE A 78 4.16 14.45 -13.43
N PHE A 79 2.85 14.45 -13.18
CA PHE A 79 1.89 15.36 -13.81
C PHE A 79 0.70 15.61 -12.89
N GLY A 80 -0.01 16.72 -13.06
CA GLY A 80 -1.03 17.20 -12.13
C GLY A 80 -0.57 18.36 -11.25
N ALA A 81 -1.27 18.57 -10.13
CA ALA A 81 -1.01 19.68 -9.22
C ALA A 81 0.28 19.48 -8.43
N THR A 82 1.17 20.47 -8.46
CA THR A 82 2.41 20.49 -7.63
C THR A 82 2.44 21.65 -6.64
N ASN A 83 1.37 22.45 -6.56
CA ASN A 83 1.18 23.36 -5.44
C ASN A 83 0.64 22.57 -4.24
N TRP A 84 1.55 21.95 -3.50
CA TRP A 84 1.23 20.96 -2.47
C TRP A 84 0.32 21.49 -1.36
N ASP A 85 0.40 22.76 -0.99
CA ASP A 85 -0.47 23.34 0.05
C ASP A 85 -1.86 23.72 -0.45
N LEU A 86 -2.04 23.87 -1.78
CA LEU A 86 -3.32 24.21 -2.41
C LEU A 86 -4.18 22.99 -2.73
N ILE A 87 -3.56 21.80 -2.91
CA ILE A 87 -4.27 20.56 -3.24
C ILE A 87 -5.45 20.30 -2.27
N GLY A 88 -6.66 20.15 -2.80
CA GLY A 88 -7.88 19.93 -2.01
C GLY A 88 -8.36 21.13 -1.18
N ARG A 89 -7.76 22.31 -1.34
CA ARG A 89 -8.10 23.55 -0.63
C ARG A 89 -8.51 24.64 -1.62
N LYS A 90 -9.39 25.56 -1.20
CA LYS A 90 -9.74 26.75 -1.99
C LYS A 90 -8.60 27.76 -2.02
N GLU A 91 -7.87 27.85 -0.91
CA GLU A 91 -6.74 28.72 -0.71
C GLU A 91 -5.69 28.04 0.16
N VAL A 92 -4.44 28.44 0.00
CA VAL A 92 -3.34 27.98 0.85
C VAL A 92 -3.54 28.53 2.28
N PRO A 93 -3.34 27.71 3.34
CA PRO A 93 -3.46 28.17 4.72
C PRO A 93 -2.61 29.41 5.01
N LYS A 94 -3.07 30.27 5.93
CA LYS A 94 -2.37 31.52 6.27
C LYS A 94 -0.92 31.30 6.68
N GLN A 95 -0.64 30.22 7.41
CA GLN A 95 0.71 29.82 7.82
C GLN A 95 1.63 29.54 6.62
N GLN A 96 1.07 29.10 5.49
CA GLN A 96 1.78 28.75 4.27
C GLN A 96 1.64 29.83 3.18
N ALA A 97 1.29 31.07 3.54
CA ALA A 97 1.03 32.14 2.56
C ALA A 97 2.22 32.40 1.61
N ALA A 98 3.46 32.19 2.07
CA ALA A 98 4.66 32.29 1.25
C ALA A 98 4.67 31.29 0.07
N TYR A 99 4.00 30.14 0.22
CA TYR A 99 3.91 29.08 -0.78
C TYR A 99 2.72 29.24 -1.75
N ARG A 100 1.93 30.33 -1.63
CA ARG A 100 0.70 30.51 -2.43
C ARG A 100 0.93 30.36 -3.94
N ASN A 101 2.07 30.85 -4.42
CA ASN A 101 2.45 30.82 -5.83
C ASN A 101 3.56 29.80 -6.14
N LEU A 102 3.85 28.87 -5.21
CA LEU A 102 4.89 27.86 -5.36
C LEU A 102 4.28 26.53 -5.82
N GLY A 103 4.75 26.04 -6.96
CA GLY A 103 4.15 24.92 -7.67
C GLY A 103 3.18 25.36 -8.76
N GLN A 104 2.90 24.46 -9.70
CA GLN A 104 2.02 24.70 -10.85
C GLN A 104 1.23 23.45 -11.22
N ASN A 105 0.25 23.59 -12.11
CA ASN A 105 -0.44 22.46 -12.71
C ASN A 105 0.37 21.98 -13.91
N LEU A 106 0.87 20.75 -13.86
CA LEU A 106 1.62 20.11 -14.93
C LEU A 106 0.66 19.32 -15.80
N TRP A 107 0.24 19.88 -16.95
CA TRP A 107 -0.78 19.27 -17.81
C TRP A 107 -0.30 18.02 -18.56
N GLY A 108 1.01 17.84 -18.68
CA GLY A 108 1.63 16.65 -19.24
C GLY A 108 2.79 16.13 -18.36
N PRO A 109 3.33 14.95 -18.67
CA PRO A 109 4.40 14.30 -17.91
C PRO A 109 5.69 15.12 -17.89
N HIS A 110 6.25 15.33 -16.70
CA HIS A 110 7.54 15.98 -16.49
C HIS A 110 8.50 15.06 -15.74
N ARG A 111 9.80 15.19 -16.01
CA ARG A 111 10.88 14.60 -15.18
C ARG A 111 11.29 15.59 -14.09
N TYR A 112 11.76 15.12 -12.95
CA TYR A 112 12.46 15.99 -11.99
C TYR A 112 13.95 16.07 -12.33
N GLY A 113 14.52 17.27 -12.43
CA GLY A 113 15.95 17.43 -12.70
C GLY A 113 16.85 16.93 -11.57
N CYS A 114 16.40 17.07 -10.32
CA CYS A 114 17.09 16.54 -9.14
C CYS A 114 17.20 15.00 -9.11
N LEU A 115 16.47 14.28 -9.96
CA LEU A 115 16.52 12.82 -10.09
C LEU A 115 17.36 12.35 -11.29
N SER A 116 18.17 13.22 -11.88
CA SER A 116 19.08 12.82 -12.95
C SER A 116 20.04 11.73 -12.45
N GLY A 117 20.03 10.57 -13.13
CA GLY A 117 20.84 9.40 -12.76
C GLY A 117 20.24 8.50 -11.66
N VAL A 118 19.09 8.86 -11.07
CA VAL A 118 18.44 8.04 -10.03
C VAL A 118 17.51 7.01 -10.67
N GLN A 119 17.71 5.74 -10.34
CA GLN A 119 16.83 4.64 -10.75
C GLN A 119 15.75 4.41 -9.69
N VAL A 120 14.49 4.50 -10.10
CA VAL A 120 13.32 4.33 -9.23
C VAL A 120 12.73 2.94 -9.44
N SER A 121 12.44 2.25 -8.33
CA SER A 121 11.81 0.92 -8.32
C SER A 121 10.35 0.95 -7.91
N CYS A 122 9.96 1.90 -7.07
CA CYS A 122 8.59 2.09 -6.62
C CYS A 122 8.28 3.58 -6.46
N VAL A 123 7.07 3.97 -6.84
CA VAL A 123 6.50 5.30 -6.56
C VAL A 123 5.29 5.13 -5.67
N VAL A 124 5.09 6.06 -4.73
CA VAL A 124 4.04 5.96 -3.71
C VAL A 124 3.37 7.30 -3.49
N SER A 125 2.06 7.25 -3.39
CA SER A 125 1.15 8.31 -2.96
C SER A 125 -0.15 7.61 -2.54
N GLY A 126 -1.15 8.37 -2.12
CA GLY A 126 -2.45 7.82 -1.76
C GLY A 126 -3.58 8.71 -2.24
N PRO A 127 -4.81 8.17 -2.42
CA PRO A 127 -5.95 8.94 -2.90
C PRO A 127 -6.32 10.13 -1.98
N CYS A 128 -5.82 10.13 -0.74
CA CYS A 128 -6.02 11.19 0.24
C CYS A 128 -4.82 12.15 0.36
N ALA A 129 -3.69 11.84 -0.30
CA ALA A 129 -2.39 12.41 -0.01
C ALA A 129 -2.06 13.59 -0.93
N ALA A 130 -1.49 14.65 -0.33
CA ALA A 130 -0.84 15.75 -1.03
C ALA A 130 0.70 15.70 -0.86
N HIS A 131 1.24 14.50 -0.67
CA HIS A 131 2.67 14.21 -0.58
C HIS A 131 2.96 12.93 -1.37
N SER A 132 4.24 12.70 -1.67
CA SER A 132 4.69 11.59 -2.50
C SER A 132 5.96 11.00 -1.94
N LEU A 133 6.18 9.73 -2.23
CA LEU A 133 7.44 9.05 -1.97
C LEU A 133 7.89 8.29 -3.22
N LEU A 134 9.18 7.99 -3.25
CA LEU A 134 9.76 7.03 -4.17
C LEU A 134 10.77 6.18 -3.42
N ILE A 135 10.97 4.96 -3.93
CA ILE A 135 11.98 4.03 -3.47
C ILE A 135 12.93 3.80 -4.65
N THR A 136 14.23 3.97 -4.42
CA THR A 136 15.24 3.71 -5.44
C THR A 136 15.46 2.20 -5.63
N THR A 137 16.19 1.80 -6.67
CA THR A 137 16.61 0.39 -6.82
C THR A 137 17.55 -0.10 -5.72
N GLU A 138 18.10 0.81 -4.93
CA GLU A 138 18.96 0.54 -3.76
C GLU A 138 18.15 0.47 -2.45
N GLY A 139 16.82 0.60 -2.53
CA GLY A 139 15.94 0.59 -1.35
C GLY A 139 15.97 1.88 -0.53
N LYS A 140 16.45 3.00 -1.09
CA LYS A 140 16.46 4.30 -0.39
C LYS A 140 15.14 5.01 -0.58
N LEU A 141 14.57 5.51 0.53
CA LEU A 141 13.30 6.21 0.54
C LEU A 141 13.51 7.72 0.39
N TRP A 142 12.83 8.30 -0.58
CA TRP A 142 12.79 9.75 -0.80
C TRP A 142 11.36 10.23 -0.68
N SER A 143 11.15 11.45 -0.19
CA SER A 143 9.82 12.03 -0.07
C SER A 143 9.80 13.52 -0.45
N TRP A 144 8.63 14.00 -0.85
CA TRP A 144 8.38 15.41 -1.13
C TRP A 144 6.88 15.73 -1.11
N GLY A 145 6.56 17.02 -1.04
CA GLY A 145 5.20 17.55 -1.08
C GLY A 145 4.80 18.26 0.20
N ARG A 146 3.52 18.14 0.58
CA ARG A 146 2.97 18.76 1.78
C ARG A 146 3.56 18.12 3.04
N ASN A 147 3.95 18.93 4.02
CA ASN A 147 4.58 18.47 5.26
C ASN A 147 4.02 19.13 6.53
N ASP A 148 2.78 19.61 6.52
CA ASP A 148 2.17 20.32 7.65
C ASP A 148 2.06 19.51 8.94
N LYS A 149 2.23 18.18 8.86
CA LYS A 149 2.19 17.23 9.97
C LYS A 149 3.46 16.39 10.10
N GLY A 150 4.51 16.67 9.33
CA GLY A 150 5.73 15.87 9.35
C GLY A 150 5.65 14.59 8.51
N GLN A 151 4.67 14.47 7.61
CA GLN A 151 4.43 13.27 6.79
C GLN A 151 5.54 12.96 5.77
N LEU A 152 6.56 13.81 5.67
CA LEU A 152 7.75 13.59 4.84
C LEU A 152 8.91 12.92 5.60
N GLY A 153 8.92 12.94 6.93
CA GLY A 153 9.93 12.21 7.71
C GLY A 153 11.31 12.89 7.80
N HIS A 154 11.43 14.18 7.50
CA HIS A 154 12.71 14.91 7.54
C HIS A 154 13.02 15.60 8.87
N GLY A 155 12.27 15.30 9.93
CA GLY A 155 12.48 15.88 11.28
C GLY A 155 11.91 17.29 11.47
N ASP A 156 11.22 17.83 10.46
CA ASP A 156 10.48 19.09 10.56
C ASP A 156 9.10 19.00 9.87
N THR A 157 8.35 20.11 9.91
CA THR A 157 7.06 20.27 9.25
C THR A 157 7.12 21.24 8.07
N LYS A 158 8.28 21.35 7.40
CA LYS A 158 8.48 22.24 6.26
C LYS A 158 8.21 21.50 4.96
N ARG A 159 7.47 22.15 4.06
CA ARG A 159 7.18 21.64 2.72
C ARG A 159 8.46 21.48 1.89
N ILE A 160 8.49 20.46 1.04
CA ILE A 160 9.60 20.16 0.14
C ILE A 160 9.06 20.03 -1.29
N GLU A 161 9.64 20.76 -2.25
CA GLU A 161 9.09 20.85 -3.62
C GLU A 161 9.46 19.68 -4.54
N ALA A 162 10.63 19.09 -4.31
CA ALA A 162 11.22 18.07 -5.16
C ALA A 162 11.75 16.92 -4.30
N PRO A 163 11.80 15.68 -4.84
CA PRO A 163 12.25 14.50 -4.11
C PRO A 163 13.53 14.73 -3.28
N LYS A 164 13.46 14.41 -2.00
CA LYS A 164 14.61 14.48 -1.07
C LYS A 164 14.76 13.17 -0.30
N LEU A 165 16.00 12.71 -0.12
CA LEU A 165 16.31 11.52 0.67
C LEU A 165 15.87 11.70 2.13
N VAL A 166 15.22 10.67 2.69
CA VAL A 166 14.82 10.62 4.10
C VAL A 166 16.01 10.09 4.91
N GLU A 167 16.87 10.99 5.36
CA GLU A 167 18.14 10.66 6.05
C GLU A 167 17.96 9.74 7.26
N ALA A 168 16.87 9.90 8.02
CA ALA A 168 16.57 9.07 9.18
C ALA A 168 16.34 7.58 8.86
N LEU A 169 16.06 7.25 7.60
CA LEU A 169 15.93 5.88 7.09
C LEU A 169 17.07 5.52 6.13
N GLY A 170 18.15 6.30 6.13
CA GLY A 170 19.28 6.13 5.20
C GLY A 170 20.04 4.82 5.38
N GLU A 171 20.01 4.22 6.56
CA GLU A 171 20.64 2.92 6.85
C GLU A 171 19.74 1.72 6.55
N GLU A 172 18.44 1.96 6.40
CA GLU A 172 17.44 0.94 6.13
C GLU A 172 17.31 0.65 4.63
N VAL A 173 16.83 -0.55 4.31
CA VAL A 173 16.42 -0.94 2.95
C VAL A 173 14.90 -1.00 2.94
N ILE A 174 14.27 -0.02 2.32
CA ILE A 174 12.81 0.09 2.23
C ILE A 174 12.32 -0.64 0.97
N VAL A 175 11.30 -1.48 1.14
CA VAL A 175 10.73 -2.33 0.07
C VAL A 175 9.32 -1.91 -0.33
N ALA A 176 8.59 -1.28 0.58
CA ALA A 176 7.25 -0.74 0.32
C ALA A 176 6.96 0.47 1.21
N ALA A 177 6.01 1.30 0.81
CA ALA A 177 5.50 2.40 1.62
C ALA A 177 4.02 2.65 1.28
N ALA A 178 3.32 3.38 2.15
CA ALA A 178 1.95 3.79 1.95
C ALA A 178 1.69 5.20 2.52
N CYS A 179 0.83 5.96 1.86
CA CYS A 179 0.47 7.33 2.23
C CYS A 179 -0.99 7.42 2.64
N GLY A 180 -1.26 7.92 3.85
CA GLY A 180 -2.58 8.41 4.22
C GLY A 180 -2.78 9.88 3.87
N ARG A 181 -3.74 10.55 4.52
CA ARG A 181 -3.98 11.99 4.30
C ARG A 181 -2.76 12.82 4.71
N ASN A 182 -2.28 12.60 5.93
CA ASN A 182 -1.18 13.34 6.55
C ASN A 182 -0.20 12.42 7.29
N HIS A 183 -0.13 11.13 6.93
CA HIS A 183 0.80 10.18 7.56
C HIS A 183 1.36 9.20 6.53
N THR A 184 2.48 8.58 6.88
CA THR A 184 3.23 7.67 6.01
C THR A 184 3.67 6.44 6.79
N LEU A 185 3.59 5.27 6.14
CA LEU A 185 4.22 4.03 6.58
C LEU A 185 5.32 3.63 5.61
N ALA A 186 6.45 3.15 6.14
CA ALA A 186 7.57 2.60 5.37
C ALA A 186 7.94 1.21 5.89
N LEU A 187 7.97 0.23 5.01
CA LEU A 187 8.26 -1.18 5.30
C LEU A 187 9.69 -1.51 4.86
N THR A 188 10.49 -2.03 5.79
CA THR A 188 11.85 -2.50 5.55
C THR A 188 11.89 -3.91 4.97
N GLU A 189 13.02 -4.30 4.38
CA GLU A 189 13.26 -5.68 3.90
C GLU A 189 13.17 -6.72 5.03
N ASN A 190 13.38 -6.32 6.29
CA ASN A 190 13.33 -7.21 7.46
C ASN A 190 11.90 -7.30 8.06
N GLY A 191 10.90 -6.69 7.43
CA GLY A 191 9.52 -6.72 7.91
C GLY A 191 9.23 -5.80 9.10
N THR A 192 10.11 -4.83 9.37
CA THR A 192 9.88 -3.74 10.34
C THR A 192 9.19 -2.58 9.64
N VAL A 193 8.19 -1.97 10.29
CA VAL A 193 7.47 -0.80 9.79
C VAL A 193 7.81 0.44 10.60
N TYR A 194 8.23 1.47 9.89
CA TYR A 194 8.38 2.83 10.40
C TYR A 194 7.15 3.67 10.01
N SER A 195 6.77 4.61 10.86
CA SER A 195 5.67 5.53 10.62
C SER A 195 6.05 6.96 11.03
N PHE A 196 5.47 7.95 10.33
CA PHE A 196 5.69 9.38 10.58
C PHE A 196 4.54 10.21 10.00
N GLY A 197 4.39 11.44 10.49
CA GLY A 197 3.30 12.36 10.14
C GLY A 197 2.31 12.60 11.28
N GLU A 198 1.05 12.80 10.95
CA GLU A 198 -0.04 13.04 11.90
C GLU A 198 -0.35 11.77 12.72
N ASN A 199 -0.47 11.91 14.04
CA ASN A 199 -0.83 10.82 14.96
C ASN A 199 -2.02 11.16 15.86
N LYS A 200 -2.86 12.12 15.45
CA LYS A 200 -3.95 12.64 16.27
C LYS A 200 -4.96 11.55 16.67
N LEU A 201 -5.12 10.54 15.82
CA LEU A 201 -6.06 9.43 15.98
C LEU A 201 -5.33 8.10 16.15
N GLY A 202 -4.03 8.11 16.51
CA GLY A 202 -3.25 6.89 16.72
C GLY A 202 -2.82 6.17 15.43
N GLN A 203 -2.99 6.80 14.26
CA GLN A 203 -2.71 6.19 12.96
C GLN A 203 -1.22 5.90 12.69
N LEU A 204 -0.31 6.26 13.61
CA LEU A 204 1.09 5.85 13.53
C LEU A 204 1.39 4.56 14.31
N GLY A 205 0.49 4.10 15.17
CA GLY A 205 0.67 2.84 15.89
C GLY A 205 1.73 2.89 17.00
N HIS A 206 1.99 4.07 17.58
CA HIS A 206 3.02 4.28 18.62
C HIS A 206 2.51 4.08 20.07
N GLY A 207 1.26 3.65 20.26
CA GLY A 207 0.64 3.52 21.59
C GLY A 207 0.26 4.86 22.24
N ASN A 208 0.28 5.95 21.49
CA ASN A 208 -0.09 7.28 21.95
C ASN A 208 -0.77 8.09 20.83
N GLN A 209 -1.25 9.29 21.18
CA GLN A 209 -1.79 10.27 20.24
C GLN A 209 -0.99 11.56 20.34
N THR A 210 -0.51 12.06 19.21
CA THR A 210 0.25 13.31 19.10
C THR A 210 -0.14 14.04 17.81
N ASP A 211 -0.01 15.37 17.78
CA ASP A 211 -0.43 16.12 16.58
C ASP A 211 0.45 15.83 15.36
N ALA A 212 1.75 15.62 15.55
CA ALA A 212 2.73 15.38 14.50
C ALA A 212 3.95 14.63 15.03
N VAL A 213 4.50 13.71 14.23
CA VAL A 213 5.74 12.98 14.45
C VAL A 213 6.59 13.11 13.19
N PRO A 214 7.48 14.12 13.10
CA PRO A 214 8.17 14.45 11.86
C PRO A 214 9.39 13.59 11.55
N THR A 215 9.83 12.76 12.51
CA THR A 215 10.93 11.80 12.32
C THR A 215 10.37 10.38 12.33
N PRO A 216 10.77 9.51 11.37
CA PRO A 216 10.37 8.11 11.34
C PRO A 216 10.63 7.40 12.67
N ALA A 217 9.63 6.68 13.17
CA ALA A 217 9.74 5.85 14.36
C ALA A 217 9.09 4.49 14.09
N THR A 218 9.57 3.45 14.76
CA THR A 218 9.01 2.09 14.60
C THR A 218 7.64 2.00 15.26
N ILE A 219 6.70 1.34 14.58
CA ILE A 219 5.39 1.07 15.17
C ILE A 219 5.53 0.12 16.37
N GLN A 220 4.64 0.24 17.36
CA GLN A 220 4.63 -0.63 18.54
C GLN A 220 3.97 -1.98 18.20
N TYR A 221 4.74 -2.85 17.57
CA TYR A 221 4.31 -4.17 17.10
C TYR A 221 5.34 -5.24 17.45
N ASN A 222 4.89 -6.33 18.07
CA ASN A 222 5.74 -7.44 18.54
C ASN A 222 5.35 -8.80 17.93
N GLY A 223 4.65 -8.79 16.78
CA GLY A 223 4.19 -9.98 16.09
C GLY A 223 5.20 -10.52 15.07
N GLN A 224 4.68 -11.15 14.01
CA GLN A 224 5.48 -11.73 12.93
C GLN A 224 5.92 -10.65 11.93
N PRO A 225 7.05 -10.82 11.21
CA PRO A 225 7.49 -9.84 10.21
C PRO A 225 6.37 -9.39 9.27
N LEU A 226 6.22 -8.08 9.11
CA LEU A 226 5.19 -7.48 8.26
C LEU A 226 5.61 -7.55 6.79
N VAL A 227 4.66 -7.74 5.88
CA VAL A 227 4.91 -7.92 4.44
C VAL A 227 4.12 -6.97 3.55
N LYS A 228 3.08 -6.34 4.06
CA LYS A 228 2.29 -5.31 3.36
C LYS A 228 1.88 -4.19 4.30
N VAL A 229 1.78 -2.99 3.74
CA VAL A 229 1.29 -1.78 4.41
C VAL A 229 0.30 -1.06 3.50
N ALA A 230 -0.75 -0.50 4.06
CA ALA A 230 -1.70 0.39 3.38
C ALA A 230 -2.23 1.43 4.35
N CYS A 231 -2.64 2.58 3.82
CA CYS A 231 -3.15 3.70 4.62
C CYS A 231 -4.46 4.20 4.03
N GLY A 232 -5.47 4.37 4.89
CA GLY A 232 -6.61 5.21 4.59
C GLY A 232 -6.33 6.68 4.93
N ALA A 233 -7.37 7.50 5.03
CA ALA A 233 -7.17 8.91 5.37
C ALA A 233 -6.50 9.08 6.75
N GLU A 234 -7.03 8.39 7.77
CA GLU A 234 -6.69 8.57 9.19
C GLU A 234 -6.56 7.21 9.93
N PHE A 235 -6.31 6.14 9.18
CA PHE A 235 -6.09 4.81 9.71
C PHE A 235 -5.09 4.05 8.84
N SER A 236 -4.55 2.97 9.38
CA SER A 236 -3.55 2.15 8.72
C SER A 236 -3.88 0.67 8.81
N MET A 237 -3.34 -0.08 7.85
CA MET A 237 -3.46 -1.52 7.71
C MET A 237 -2.08 -2.12 7.49
N VAL A 238 -1.73 -3.17 8.24
CA VAL A 238 -0.50 -3.93 8.04
C VAL A 238 -0.80 -5.42 8.03
N VAL A 239 -0.09 -6.17 7.19
CA VAL A 239 -0.26 -7.62 7.04
C VAL A 239 1.04 -8.31 7.39
N ASP A 240 0.97 -9.37 8.20
CA ASP A 240 2.14 -10.18 8.53
C ASP A 240 2.42 -11.28 7.50
N CYS A 241 3.58 -11.92 7.60
CA CYS A 241 4.00 -12.99 6.69
C CYS A 241 3.10 -14.25 6.74
N LYS A 242 2.24 -14.38 7.76
CA LYS A 242 1.25 -15.45 7.89
C LYS A 242 -0.12 -15.06 7.31
N GLY A 243 -0.25 -13.84 6.79
CA GLY A 243 -1.50 -13.32 6.23
C GLY A 243 -2.49 -12.84 7.30
N ASN A 244 -2.05 -12.57 8.53
CA ASN A 244 -2.87 -11.88 9.51
C ASN A 244 -2.89 -10.39 9.23
N LEU A 245 -4.08 -9.79 9.28
CA LEU A 245 -4.28 -8.36 9.12
C LEU A 245 -4.37 -7.67 10.49
N TYR A 246 -3.73 -6.51 10.60
CA TYR A 246 -3.81 -5.63 11.75
C TYR A 246 -4.19 -4.22 11.29
N SER A 247 -5.00 -3.54 12.10
CA SER A 247 -5.46 -2.18 11.83
C SER A 247 -5.25 -1.30 13.06
N PHE A 248 -5.04 -0.01 12.82
CA PHE A 248 -4.87 1.00 13.87
C PHE A 248 -5.21 2.39 13.35
N GLY A 249 -5.52 3.33 14.25
CA GLY A 249 -5.94 4.69 13.91
C GLY A 249 -7.41 4.96 14.23
N CYS A 250 -8.06 5.75 13.36
CA CYS A 250 -9.43 6.18 13.53
C CYS A 250 -10.44 5.03 13.32
N PRO A 251 -11.36 4.78 14.27
CA PRO A 251 -12.38 3.72 14.18
C PRO A 251 -13.64 4.14 13.40
N GLU A 252 -13.73 5.39 12.94
CA GLU A 252 -14.93 5.94 12.29
C GLU A 252 -15.46 5.01 11.16
N TYR A 253 -16.78 4.84 11.10
CA TYR A 253 -17.49 3.92 10.19
C TYR A 253 -17.13 2.44 10.34
N GLY A 254 -16.40 2.06 11.39
CA GLY A 254 -15.88 0.71 11.57
C GLY A 254 -14.81 0.33 10.56
N GLN A 255 -14.12 1.32 9.97
CA GLN A 255 -13.07 1.10 8.96
C GLN A 255 -11.86 0.28 9.46
N LEU A 256 -11.72 0.10 10.79
CA LEU A 256 -10.72 -0.78 11.39
C LEU A 256 -11.12 -2.26 11.36
N GLY A 257 -12.39 -2.60 11.12
CA GLY A 257 -12.82 -4.00 10.98
C GLY A 257 -13.00 -4.75 12.29
N HIS A 258 -13.30 -4.06 13.40
CA HIS A 258 -13.44 -4.64 14.74
C HIS A 258 -14.88 -4.66 15.27
N ASN A 259 -15.87 -4.54 14.38
CA ASN A 259 -17.29 -4.50 14.73
C ASN A 259 -17.66 -3.35 15.70
N SER A 260 -16.97 -2.22 15.58
CA SER A 260 -17.19 -1.01 16.38
C SER A 260 -16.78 0.20 15.58
N ASP A 261 -17.52 1.32 15.72
CA ASP A 261 -17.14 2.62 15.17
C ASP A 261 -16.42 3.52 16.20
N GLY A 262 -16.22 3.00 17.42
CA GLY A 262 -15.49 3.65 18.52
C GLY A 262 -16.10 4.95 19.03
N LYS A 263 -17.33 5.32 18.62
CA LYS A 263 -17.92 6.60 19.00
C LYS A 263 -18.39 6.60 20.44
N PHE A 264 -18.02 7.63 21.19
CA PHE A 264 -18.59 7.89 22.51
C PHE A 264 -18.84 9.39 22.73
N ILE A 265 -19.76 9.69 23.64
CA ILE A 265 -20.09 11.08 24.02
C ILE A 265 -19.17 11.47 25.17
N ALA A 266 -18.18 12.32 24.91
CA ALA A 266 -17.24 12.76 25.93
C ALA A 266 -17.88 13.79 26.88
N ARG A 267 -18.17 15.00 26.37
CA ARG A 267 -18.81 16.11 27.12
C ARG A 267 -19.61 17.02 26.20
N ALA A 268 -20.73 17.57 26.69
CA ALA A 268 -21.53 18.60 26.00
C ALA A 268 -21.85 18.28 24.53
N GLN A 269 -22.28 17.05 24.23
CA GLN A 269 -22.61 16.56 22.88
C GLN A 269 -21.43 16.48 21.89
N ARG A 270 -20.17 16.62 22.34
CA ARG A 270 -19.00 16.36 21.51
C ARG A 270 -18.78 14.86 21.36
N ILE A 271 -18.77 14.39 20.11
CA ILE A 271 -18.41 13.01 19.74
C ILE A 271 -16.89 12.91 19.74
N GLU A 272 -16.37 11.92 20.46
CA GLU A 272 -14.98 11.50 20.42
C GLU A 272 -14.90 10.02 20.02
N PHE A 273 -13.69 9.57 19.69
CA PHE A 273 -13.43 8.24 19.19
C PHE A 273 -12.45 7.50 20.10
N ASP A 274 -12.77 6.26 20.45
CA ASP A 274 -11.86 5.34 21.11
C ASP A 274 -10.93 4.73 20.05
N CYS A 275 -9.79 5.39 19.83
CA CYS A 275 -8.87 5.05 18.76
C CYS A 275 -7.99 3.85 19.10
N GLU A 276 -7.67 3.05 18.08
CA GLU A 276 -6.70 1.96 18.21
C GLU A 276 -5.29 2.53 18.06
N LEU A 277 -4.55 2.64 19.17
CA LEU A 277 -3.24 3.31 19.21
C LEU A 277 -2.07 2.40 18.85
N ILE A 278 -2.30 1.09 18.80
CA ILE A 278 -1.34 0.05 18.41
C ILE A 278 -2.02 -0.91 17.42
N PRO A 279 -1.27 -1.63 16.57
CA PRO A 279 -1.86 -2.57 15.62
C PRO A 279 -2.70 -3.65 16.29
N ARG A 280 -4.02 -3.61 16.07
CA ARG A 280 -4.99 -4.59 16.58
C ARG A 280 -5.37 -5.58 15.48
N ARG A 281 -5.38 -6.87 15.81
CA ARG A 281 -5.67 -7.93 14.83
C ARG A 281 -7.13 -7.89 14.38
N VAL A 282 -7.35 -7.91 13.07
CA VAL A 282 -8.67 -8.10 12.45
C VAL A 282 -9.00 -9.59 12.47
N ALA A 283 -9.82 -10.01 13.44
CA ALA A 283 -9.98 -11.42 13.78
C ALA A 283 -11.08 -12.16 13.00
N ILE A 284 -12.09 -11.43 12.52
CA ILE A 284 -13.30 -12.04 11.93
C ILE A 284 -13.50 -11.48 10.53
N PHE A 285 -13.73 -12.39 9.59
CA PHE A 285 -14.21 -12.11 8.25
C PHE A 285 -15.58 -12.78 8.11
N ILE A 286 -16.51 -12.15 7.40
CA ILE A 286 -17.88 -12.64 7.27
C ILE A 286 -18.32 -12.72 5.81
N GLU A 287 -19.31 -13.57 5.57
CA GLU A 287 -20.18 -13.47 4.41
C GLU A 287 -21.63 -13.26 4.87
N LYS A 288 -22.43 -12.66 3.99
CA LYS A 288 -23.86 -12.46 4.22
C LYS A 288 -24.65 -13.13 3.09
N THR A 289 -25.53 -14.05 3.44
CA THR A 289 -26.39 -14.75 2.46
C THR A 289 -27.50 -13.83 1.95
N LYS A 290 -28.21 -14.26 0.90
CA LYS A 290 -29.38 -13.53 0.36
C LYS A 290 -30.47 -13.34 1.42
N ASP A 291 -30.59 -14.29 2.34
CA ASP A 291 -31.56 -14.27 3.44
C ASP A 291 -31.11 -13.39 4.61
N GLY A 292 -29.95 -12.73 4.49
CA GLY A 292 -29.40 -11.84 5.50
C GLY A 292 -28.64 -12.54 6.63
N GLN A 293 -28.47 -13.87 6.57
CA GLN A 293 -27.69 -14.62 7.55
C GLN A 293 -26.21 -14.25 7.43
N VAL A 294 -25.60 -13.90 8.57
CA VAL A 294 -24.16 -13.60 8.67
C VAL A 294 -23.43 -14.85 9.12
N MET A 295 -22.43 -15.27 8.35
CA MET A 295 -21.60 -16.44 8.65
C MET A 295 -20.12 -16.05 8.66
N PRO A 296 -19.34 -16.53 9.64
CA PRO A 296 -17.90 -16.30 9.64
C PRO A 296 -17.25 -17.08 8.49
N VAL A 297 -16.29 -16.46 7.82
CA VAL A 297 -15.42 -17.09 6.83
C VAL A 297 -14.12 -17.49 7.53
N PRO A 298 -13.89 -18.78 7.81
CA PRO A 298 -12.70 -19.20 8.56
C PRO A 298 -11.44 -19.14 7.69
N ASN A 299 -10.28 -19.03 8.36
CA ASN A 299 -8.95 -19.21 7.77
C ASN A 299 -8.66 -18.29 6.57
N VAL A 300 -9.10 -17.03 6.64
CA VAL A 300 -8.72 -16.02 5.64
C VAL A 300 -7.24 -15.70 5.79
N VAL A 301 -6.46 -15.94 4.75
CA VAL A 301 -5.03 -15.61 4.66
C VAL A 301 -4.88 -14.43 3.72
N VAL A 302 -4.67 -13.24 4.26
CA VAL A 302 -4.55 -12.00 3.48
C VAL A 302 -3.27 -12.00 2.66
N ARG A 303 -3.38 -11.61 1.39
CA ARG A 303 -2.28 -11.49 0.43
C ARG A 303 -2.04 -10.07 -0.03
N ASP A 304 -3.10 -9.27 -0.11
CA ASP A 304 -3.01 -7.87 -0.44
C ASP A 304 -4.07 -7.05 0.29
N VAL A 305 -3.76 -5.77 0.50
CA VAL A 305 -4.66 -4.82 1.15
C VAL A 305 -4.55 -3.47 0.46
N ALA A 306 -5.69 -2.83 0.23
CA ALA A 306 -5.77 -1.48 -0.33
C ALA A 306 -6.77 -0.66 0.48
N CYS A 307 -6.50 0.63 0.65
CA CYS A 307 -7.35 1.53 1.41
C CYS A 307 -7.73 2.75 0.57
N GLY A 308 -9.00 3.15 0.65
CA GLY A 308 -9.45 4.45 0.17
C GLY A 308 -9.55 5.46 1.30
N GLY A 309 -10.43 6.45 1.18
CA GLY A 309 -10.62 7.46 2.24
C GLY A 309 -11.02 6.86 3.57
N ASN A 310 -12.09 6.04 3.56
CA ASN A 310 -12.73 5.47 4.74
C ASN A 310 -13.19 4.02 4.53
N HIS A 311 -12.53 3.29 3.63
CA HIS A 311 -12.85 1.88 3.36
C HIS A 311 -11.59 1.10 3.01
N THR A 312 -11.67 -0.21 3.17
CA THR A 312 -10.56 -1.14 2.93
C THR A 312 -11.03 -2.28 2.03
N LEU A 313 -10.15 -2.70 1.12
CA LEU A 313 -10.26 -3.94 0.36
C LEU A 313 -9.15 -4.91 0.78
N VAL A 314 -9.49 -6.18 0.82
CA VAL A 314 -8.54 -7.27 1.06
C VAL A 314 -8.67 -8.31 -0.04
N LEU A 315 -7.52 -8.77 -0.54
CA LEU A 315 -7.41 -9.94 -1.41
C LEU A 315 -6.78 -11.06 -0.61
N ASP A 316 -7.45 -12.22 -0.55
CA ASP A 316 -6.94 -13.38 0.18
C ASP A 316 -6.26 -14.43 -0.72
N SER A 317 -5.72 -15.48 -0.11
CA SER A 317 -5.06 -16.58 -0.81
C SER A 317 -5.99 -17.40 -1.72
N GLN A 318 -7.30 -17.32 -1.51
CA GLN A 318 -8.33 -17.97 -2.33
C GLN A 318 -8.86 -17.05 -3.42
N LYS A 319 -8.19 -15.91 -3.67
CA LYS A 319 -8.57 -14.90 -4.68
C LYS A 319 -9.91 -14.22 -4.38
N ARG A 320 -10.40 -14.31 -3.14
CA ARG A 320 -11.63 -13.65 -2.70
C ARG A 320 -11.32 -12.21 -2.33
N VAL A 321 -12.31 -11.34 -2.54
CA VAL A 321 -12.24 -9.92 -2.15
C VAL A 321 -13.16 -9.68 -0.97
N PHE A 322 -12.64 -9.06 0.07
CA PHE A 322 -13.41 -8.55 1.20
C PHE A 322 -13.37 -7.03 1.22
N SER A 323 -14.45 -6.40 1.67
CA SER A 323 -14.54 -4.95 1.82
C SER A 323 -15.25 -4.57 3.12
N TRP A 324 -14.85 -3.45 3.72
CA TRP A 324 -15.52 -2.88 4.89
C TRP A 324 -15.17 -1.40 5.09
N GLY A 325 -15.82 -0.75 6.06
CA GLY A 325 -15.76 0.67 6.37
C GLY A 325 -17.02 1.40 5.92
N PHE A 326 -16.86 2.64 5.45
CA PHE A 326 -17.96 3.48 5.01
C PHE A 326 -18.60 2.96 3.71
N GLY A 327 -19.90 2.65 3.76
CA GLY A 327 -20.71 2.10 2.66
C GLY A 327 -21.19 3.12 1.63
N GLY A 328 -21.09 4.41 1.95
CA GLY A 328 -21.59 5.50 1.12
C GLY A 328 -21.06 5.46 -0.32
N TYR A 329 -21.97 5.73 -1.26
CA TYR A 329 -21.77 5.62 -2.71
C TYR A 329 -21.45 4.21 -3.21
N GLY A 330 -21.67 3.16 -2.40
CA GLY A 330 -21.51 1.77 -2.85
C GLY A 330 -20.08 1.30 -2.98
N ARG A 331 -19.11 2.01 -2.39
CA ARG A 331 -17.67 1.68 -2.46
C ARG A 331 -17.30 0.32 -1.86
N LEU A 332 -18.21 -0.33 -1.13
CA LEU A 332 -18.02 -1.69 -0.61
C LEU A 332 -18.50 -2.78 -1.58
N GLY A 333 -19.37 -2.45 -2.55
CA GLY A 333 -19.74 -3.38 -3.62
C GLY A 333 -20.75 -4.46 -3.23
N HIS A 334 -21.57 -4.22 -2.19
CA HIS A 334 -22.52 -5.21 -1.65
C HIS A 334 -23.97 -5.04 -2.12
N THR A 335 -24.22 -4.28 -3.21
CA THR A 335 -25.56 -3.87 -3.68
C THR A 335 -26.32 -2.94 -2.71
N GLU A 336 -25.71 -2.55 -1.60
CA GLU A 336 -26.25 -1.66 -0.57
C GLU A 336 -25.22 -0.61 -0.12
N GLN A 337 -25.67 0.49 0.46
CA GLN A 337 -24.83 1.62 0.93
C GLN A 337 -24.52 1.56 2.43
N LYS A 338 -24.86 0.45 3.10
CA LYS A 338 -24.68 0.30 4.53
C LYS A 338 -23.19 0.17 4.87
N ASP A 339 -22.78 0.80 5.96
CA ASP A 339 -21.45 0.60 6.53
C ASP A 339 -21.27 -0.84 7.00
N GLU A 340 -20.09 -1.37 6.76
CA GLU A 340 -19.70 -2.69 7.25
C GLU A 340 -18.56 -2.49 8.24
N MET A 341 -18.78 -2.88 9.50
CA MET A 341 -17.77 -2.72 10.56
C MET A 341 -16.87 -3.96 10.70
N VAL A 342 -17.11 -4.97 9.87
CA VAL A 342 -16.38 -6.24 9.81
C VAL A 342 -16.12 -6.55 8.33
N PRO A 343 -14.92 -7.04 7.95
CA PRO A 343 -14.62 -7.47 6.59
C PRO A 343 -15.70 -8.39 6.01
N ARG A 344 -16.40 -7.92 4.99
CA ARG A 344 -17.49 -8.66 4.33
C ARG A 344 -17.08 -9.11 2.94
N LEU A 345 -17.39 -10.37 2.62
CA LEU A 345 -17.12 -10.96 1.31
C LEU A 345 -17.88 -10.25 0.18
N VAL A 346 -17.16 -9.83 -0.86
CA VAL A 346 -17.73 -9.30 -2.10
C VAL A 346 -18.10 -10.46 -3.01
N LYS A 347 -19.40 -10.78 -3.07
CA LYS A 347 -19.89 -12.07 -3.60
C LYS A 347 -19.46 -12.39 -5.03
N LEU A 348 -19.18 -11.40 -5.87
CA LEU A 348 -18.72 -11.63 -7.24
C LEU A 348 -17.42 -12.47 -7.31
N PHE A 349 -16.50 -12.25 -6.38
CA PHE A 349 -15.14 -12.81 -6.40
C PHE A 349 -15.01 -14.10 -5.60
N ASP A 350 -16.13 -14.72 -5.23
CA ASP A 350 -16.19 -15.99 -4.49
C ASP A 350 -16.57 -17.18 -5.39
N PHE A 351 -16.94 -16.92 -6.66
CA PHE A 351 -17.29 -17.98 -7.59
C PHE A 351 -16.03 -18.63 -8.20
N PRO A 352 -16.03 -19.96 -8.44
CA PRO A 352 -14.91 -20.65 -9.08
C PRO A 352 -14.51 -19.99 -10.41
N GLY A 353 -13.22 -19.66 -10.56
CA GLY A 353 -12.67 -19.02 -11.75
C GLY A 353 -13.06 -17.54 -11.94
N ARG A 354 -13.68 -16.91 -10.93
CA ARG A 354 -14.00 -15.48 -10.93
C ARG A 354 -13.28 -14.70 -9.83
N GLY A 355 -12.23 -15.27 -9.25
CA GLY A 355 -11.42 -14.60 -8.24
C GLY A 355 -10.77 -13.33 -8.78
N ALA A 356 -10.24 -12.52 -7.87
CA ALA A 356 -9.42 -11.36 -8.20
C ALA A 356 -7.93 -11.69 -8.18
N SER A 357 -7.18 -11.08 -9.09
CA SER A 357 -5.72 -11.13 -9.15
C SER A 357 -5.08 -9.87 -8.55
N GLN A 358 -5.78 -8.73 -8.60
CA GLN A 358 -5.31 -7.42 -8.11
C GLN A 358 -6.49 -6.64 -7.52
N ILE A 359 -6.23 -5.79 -6.53
CA ILE A 359 -7.20 -4.87 -5.93
C ILE A 359 -6.63 -3.46 -5.85
N TYR A 360 -7.50 -2.45 -6.00
CA TYR A 360 -7.10 -1.05 -5.89
C TYR A 360 -8.22 -0.23 -5.27
N CYS A 361 -7.86 0.85 -4.58
CA CYS A 361 -8.81 1.81 -4.04
C CYS A 361 -8.55 3.20 -4.60
N GLY A 362 -9.63 3.89 -4.97
CA GLY A 362 -9.64 5.35 -5.01
C GLY A 362 -10.18 5.91 -3.69
N TYR A 363 -10.46 7.21 -3.63
CA TYR A 363 -10.96 7.82 -2.40
C TYR A 363 -12.37 7.33 -2.00
N GLN A 364 -13.29 7.23 -2.98
CA GLN A 364 -14.68 6.77 -2.77
C GLN A 364 -15.09 5.63 -3.72
N CYS A 365 -14.10 4.94 -4.27
CA CYS A 365 -14.32 3.85 -5.21
C CYS A 365 -13.28 2.76 -5.05
N SER A 366 -13.56 1.64 -5.69
CA SER A 366 -12.86 0.39 -5.55
C SER A 366 -12.77 -0.31 -6.90
N PHE A 367 -11.69 -1.06 -7.07
CA PHE A 367 -11.41 -1.79 -8.29
C PHE A 367 -10.86 -3.17 -7.95
N ALA A 368 -11.13 -4.12 -8.84
CA ALA A 368 -10.45 -5.41 -8.83
C ALA A 368 -10.22 -5.87 -10.27
N VAL A 369 -9.08 -6.49 -10.52
CA VAL A 369 -8.80 -7.19 -11.78
C VAL A 369 -9.08 -8.66 -11.54
N SER A 370 -9.91 -9.29 -12.37
CA SER A 370 -10.19 -10.72 -12.22
C SER A 370 -9.00 -11.59 -12.61
N GLU A 371 -9.05 -12.88 -12.30
CA GLU A 371 -8.07 -13.86 -12.79
C GLU A 371 -8.04 -13.95 -14.32
N MET A 372 -9.14 -13.59 -14.99
CA MET A 372 -9.25 -13.51 -16.45
C MET A 372 -8.73 -12.17 -17.01
N GLY A 373 -8.21 -11.27 -16.18
CA GLY A 373 -7.69 -9.96 -16.59
C GLY A 373 -8.74 -8.86 -16.74
N GLY A 374 -10.03 -9.16 -16.51
CA GLY A 374 -11.10 -8.18 -16.63
C GLY A 374 -11.11 -7.18 -15.48
N LEU A 375 -11.17 -5.88 -15.78
CA LEU A 375 -11.26 -4.82 -14.77
C LEU A 375 -12.72 -4.63 -14.30
N PHE A 376 -12.91 -4.63 -12.98
CA PHE A 376 -14.17 -4.32 -12.31
C PHE A 376 -14.05 -3.03 -11.50
N PHE A 377 -15.12 -2.25 -11.48
CA PHE A 377 -15.25 -1.00 -10.76
C PHE A 377 -16.54 -0.96 -9.94
N TRP A 378 -16.48 -0.38 -8.74
CA TRP A 378 -17.65 0.02 -7.96
C TRP A 378 -17.33 1.23 -7.07
N GLY A 379 -18.37 1.84 -6.51
CA GLY A 379 -18.29 3.14 -5.86
C GLY A 379 -18.63 4.28 -6.81
N VAL A 380 -17.99 5.43 -6.60
CA VAL A 380 -18.25 6.63 -7.39
C VAL A 380 -16.97 7.37 -7.75
N THR A 381 -16.87 7.78 -9.01
CA THR A 381 -15.81 8.69 -9.50
C THR A 381 -16.32 10.11 -9.71
N ASN A 382 -17.64 10.31 -9.81
CA ASN A 382 -18.26 11.62 -9.83
C ASN A 382 -19.53 11.61 -9.00
N THR A 383 -19.56 12.34 -7.88
CA THR A 383 -20.74 12.33 -6.99
C THR A 383 -21.96 13.01 -7.57
N SER A 384 -21.83 13.74 -8.69
CA SER A 384 -22.98 14.26 -9.44
C SER A 384 -23.61 13.23 -10.38
N ARG A 385 -22.98 12.05 -10.53
CA ARG A 385 -23.47 10.94 -11.34
C ARG A 385 -23.89 9.77 -10.45
N GLU A 386 -24.54 8.79 -11.05
CA GLU A 386 -24.98 7.59 -10.34
C GLU A 386 -23.80 6.80 -9.77
N SER A 387 -23.92 6.38 -8.51
CA SER A 387 -22.98 5.51 -7.83
C SER A 387 -23.16 4.06 -8.25
N THR A 388 -22.07 3.34 -8.48
CA THR A 388 -22.08 1.91 -8.82
C THR A 388 -22.05 1.07 -7.55
N MET A 389 -23.16 0.43 -7.22
CA MET A 389 -23.38 -0.27 -5.94
C MET A 389 -22.80 -1.69 -5.87
N TYR A 390 -22.35 -2.23 -7.00
CA TYR A 390 -21.86 -3.59 -7.16
C TYR A 390 -20.76 -3.64 -8.22
N PRO A 391 -19.74 -4.51 -8.11
CA PRO A 391 -18.66 -4.59 -9.10
C PRO A 391 -19.20 -4.74 -10.52
N LYS A 392 -18.91 -3.74 -11.36
CA LYS A 392 -19.29 -3.68 -12.77
C LYS A 392 -18.05 -3.74 -13.65
N ALA A 393 -18.07 -4.57 -14.69
CA ALA A 393 -16.97 -4.66 -15.64
C ALA A 393 -16.79 -3.35 -16.42
N VAL A 394 -15.55 -2.90 -16.58
CA VAL A 394 -15.17 -1.75 -17.40
C VAL A 394 -14.98 -2.23 -18.84
N GLN A 395 -16.03 -2.12 -19.65
CA GLN A 395 -16.08 -2.72 -20.99
C GLN A 395 -15.07 -2.12 -21.97
N ASP A 396 -14.75 -0.83 -21.84
CA ASP A 396 -13.79 -0.13 -22.69
C ASP A 396 -12.37 -0.73 -22.63
N LEU A 397 -12.06 -1.47 -21.55
CA LEU A 397 -10.76 -2.12 -21.33
C LEU A 397 -10.84 -3.65 -21.42
N CYS A 398 -11.90 -4.18 -22.03
CA CYS A 398 -12.02 -5.61 -22.26
C CYS A 398 -10.88 -6.11 -23.18
N GLY A 399 -10.18 -7.16 -22.76
CA GLY A 399 -9.04 -7.74 -23.50
C GLY A 399 -7.69 -7.07 -23.24
N TRP A 400 -7.67 -5.91 -22.60
CA TRP A 400 -6.43 -5.23 -22.22
C TRP A 400 -5.82 -5.86 -20.97
N LYS A 401 -4.51 -6.11 -20.96
CA LYS A 401 -3.82 -6.62 -19.78
C LYS A 401 -3.48 -5.49 -18.81
N ILE A 402 -4.27 -5.38 -17.75
CA ILE A 402 -4.04 -4.38 -16.68
C ILE A 402 -2.78 -4.72 -15.89
N ARG A 403 -1.80 -3.80 -15.88
CA ARG A 403 -0.53 -3.95 -15.17
C ARG A 403 -0.45 -3.13 -13.89
N SER A 404 -0.97 -1.89 -13.92
CA SER A 404 -1.02 -1.01 -12.76
C SER A 404 -2.21 -0.06 -12.90
N LEU A 405 -2.90 0.23 -11.79
CA LEU A 405 -4.04 1.16 -11.75
C LEU A 405 -3.92 2.08 -10.54
N ALA A 406 -4.28 3.34 -10.73
CA ALA A 406 -4.44 4.27 -9.63
C ALA A 406 -5.63 5.19 -9.84
N CYS A 407 -6.22 5.64 -8.73
CA CYS A 407 -7.34 6.57 -8.74
C CYS A 407 -7.12 7.66 -7.70
N GLY A 408 -7.00 8.90 -8.18
CA GLY A 408 -6.90 10.09 -7.34
C GLY A 408 -8.27 10.65 -6.99
N PHE A 409 -8.29 11.76 -6.25
CA PHE A 409 -9.53 12.37 -5.80
C PHE A 409 -9.51 13.88 -5.80
N LEU A 410 -10.59 14.45 -6.32
CA LEU A 410 -10.76 15.87 -6.48
C LEU A 410 -12.06 16.34 -5.83
N GLY A 411 -12.01 16.51 -4.52
CA GLY A 411 -12.97 17.32 -3.79
C GLY A 411 -12.40 18.69 -3.47
N LEU A 412 -13.10 19.77 -3.83
CA LEU A 412 -12.98 21.00 -3.05
C LEU A 412 -13.88 20.82 -1.82
N PHE A 413 -13.41 21.23 -0.64
CA PHE A 413 -14.20 21.31 0.61
C PHE A 413 -15.34 22.37 0.53
N CYS A 414 -16.00 22.51 -0.61
CA CYS A 414 -17.21 23.29 -0.77
C CYS A 414 -18.35 22.28 -0.89
N ALA A 415 -19.20 22.18 0.13
CA ALA A 415 -20.36 21.28 0.21
C ALA A 415 -21.36 21.41 -0.96
N SER A 416 -21.10 22.30 -1.91
CA SER A 416 -21.94 22.63 -3.07
C SER A 416 -21.32 22.28 -4.44
N LYS A 417 -20.11 21.69 -4.53
CA LYS A 417 -19.52 21.28 -5.81
C LYS A 417 -19.31 19.77 -5.90
N ALA A 418 -19.67 19.21 -7.06
CA ALA A 418 -19.46 17.81 -7.41
C ALA A 418 -18.00 17.38 -7.16
N ILE A 419 -17.84 16.23 -6.52
CA ILE A 419 -16.56 15.58 -6.34
C ILE A 419 -16.24 14.82 -7.63
N SER A 420 -15.00 14.92 -8.10
CA SER A 420 -14.52 14.21 -9.30
C SER A 420 -13.29 13.38 -8.96
N CYS A 421 -13.12 12.23 -9.59
CA CYS A 421 -11.96 11.36 -9.44
C CYS A 421 -11.34 11.12 -10.80
N SER A 422 -10.03 11.14 -10.85
CA SER A 422 -9.25 10.81 -12.03
C SER A 422 -8.70 9.39 -11.87
N ILE A 423 -8.68 8.65 -12.97
CA ILE A 423 -8.18 7.28 -13.04
C ILE A 423 -7.05 7.25 -14.07
N ILE A 424 -5.99 6.55 -13.73
CA ILE A 424 -4.88 6.23 -14.63
C ILE A 424 -4.57 4.74 -14.57
N ILE A 425 -4.28 4.16 -15.72
CA ILE A 425 -4.03 2.73 -15.91
C ILE A 425 -2.85 2.56 -16.85
N ALA A 426 -1.87 1.74 -16.44
CA ALA A 426 -0.91 1.12 -17.35
C ALA A 426 -1.49 -0.23 -17.79
N ALA A 427 -1.80 -0.37 -19.08
CA ALA A 427 -2.37 -1.58 -19.65
C ALA A 427 -1.71 -1.87 -21.00
N ASP A 428 -1.35 -3.14 -21.23
CA ASP A 428 -0.51 -3.53 -22.38
C ASP A 428 0.71 -2.60 -22.51
N GLU A 429 0.93 -2.01 -23.68
CA GLU A 429 2.03 -1.07 -23.95
C GLU A 429 1.63 0.40 -23.76
N SER A 430 0.38 0.68 -23.38
CA SER A 430 -0.16 2.04 -23.31
C SER A 430 -0.44 2.50 -21.87
N THR A 431 -0.59 3.82 -21.74
CA THR A 431 -1.14 4.46 -20.53
C THR A 431 -2.47 5.10 -20.87
N ILE A 432 -3.49 4.79 -20.08
CA ILE A 432 -4.87 5.21 -20.28
C ILE A 432 -5.30 6.03 -19.08
N SER A 433 -5.96 7.17 -19.30
CA SER A 433 -6.52 7.97 -18.22
C SER A 433 -7.87 8.55 -18.58
N TRP A 434 -8.69 8.81 -17.56
CA TRP A 434 -9.93 9.57 -17.67
C TRP A 434 -10.36 10.12 -16.31
N GLY A 435 -11.18 11.15 -16.32
CA GLY A 435 -11.63 11.83 -15.12
C GLY A 435 -12.52 13.02 -15.47
N PRO A 436 -13.64 13.25 -14.75
CA PRO A 436 -14.47 14.42 -14.96
C PRO A 436 -13.77 15.67 -14.44
N SER A 437 -14.13 16.83 -14.99
CA SER A 437 -13.69 18.12 -14.44
C SER A 437 -14.17 18.32 -12.99
N PRO A 438 -13.44 19.09 -12.15
CA PRO A 438 -12.14 19.70 -12.45
C PRO A 438 -11.03 18.65 -12.56
N THR A 439 -9.91 19.04 -13.16
CA THR A 439 -8.65 18.31 -13.19
C THR A 439 -7.52 19.34 -13.14
N PHE A 440 -6.33 18.91 -12.75
CA PHE A 440 -5.14 19.74 -12.58
C PHE A 440 -3.94 19.28 -13.41
N GLY A 441 -4.18 18.37 -14.36
CA GLY A 441 -3.16 17.84 -15.27
C GLY A 441 -2.80 16.37 -15.02
N GLU A 442 -3.37 15.75 -13.98
CA GLU A 442 -3.12 14.38 -13.56
C GLU A 442 -3.58 13.32 -14.59
N LEU A 443 -4.35 13.73 -15.61
CA LEU A 443 -4.69 12.89 -16.76
C LEU A 443 -3.57 12.84 -17.82
N GLY A 444 -2.63 13.79 -17.79
CA GLY A 444 -1.42 13.77 -18.60
C GLY A 444 -1.59 14.15 -20.08
N TYR A 445 -2.74 14.68 -20.51
CA TYR A 445 -3.01 14.95 -21.92
C TYR A 445 -2.12 16.02 -22.57
N GLY A 446 -1.42 16.83 -21.78
CA GLY A 446 -0.51 17.88 -22.24
C GLY A 446 -1.19 19.25 -22.37
N ASP A 447 -0.37 20.26 -22.64
CA ASP A 447 -0.83 21.63 -22.81
C ASP A 447 -1.71 21.78 -24.06
N ASN A 448 -2.68 22.70 -24.01
CA ASN A 448 -3.63 22.99 -25.09
C ASN A 448 -4.51 21.79 -25.53
N LYS A 449 -4.60 20.73 -24.72
CA LYS A 449 -5.53 19.62 -24.89
C LYS A 449 -6.74 19.74 -23.95
N PRO A 450 -7.81 18.96 -24.15
CA PRO A 450 -8.90 18.89 -23.18
C PRO A 450 -8.37 18.57 -21.79
N LYS A 451 -8.93 19.20 -20.75
CA LYS A 451 -8.46 19.01 -19.37
C LYS A 451 -9.05 17.76 -18.72
N SER A 452 -10.23 17.34 -19.16
CA SER A 452 -10.98 16.21 -18.59
C SER A 452 -11.51 15.30 -19.69
N SER A 453 -11.76 14.04 -19.37
CA SER A 453 -12.43 13.08 -20.26
C SER A 453 -13.39 12.21 -19.46
N THR A 454 -14.60 11.99 -19.98
CA THR A 454 -15.58 11.08 -19.34
C THR A 454 -15.40 9.63 -19.76
N THR A 455 -14.60 9.36 -20.80
CA THR A 455 -14.27 8.04 -21.32
C THR A 455 -12.77 7.80 -21.26
N ALA A 456 -12.36 6.54 -21.22
CA ALA A 456 -10.97 6.14 -21.28
C ALA A 456 -10.28 6.74 -22.52
N GLN A 457 -9.13 7.40 -22.32
CA GLN A 457 -8.32 7.96 -23.40
C GLN A 457 -6.87 7.54 -23.22
N GLU A 458 -6.21 7.22 -24.33
CA GLU A 458 -4.77 7.00 -24.33
C GLU A 458 -4.02 8.32 -24.07
N VAL A 459 -3.02 8.27 -23.19
CA VAL A 459 -2.21 9.42 -22.80
C VAL A 459 -1.11 9.62 -23.83
N LYS A 460 -1.46 10.28 -24.94
CA LYS A 460 -0.58 10.45 -26.12
C LYS A 460 0.77 11.11 -25.84
N THR A 461 0.90 11.85 -24.74
CA THR A 461 2.17 12.43 -24.30
C THR A 461 3.18 11.37 -23.84
N LEU A 462 2.72 10.15 -23.58
CA LEU A 462 3.52 8.98 -23.20
C LEU A 462 3.68 7.98 -24.36
N ASP A 463 3.41 8.39 -25.61
CA ASP A 463 3.42 7.46 -26.76
C ASP A 463 4.78 6.75 -26.95
N GLY A 464 4.72 5.43 -26.78
CA GLY A 464 5.86 4.52 -26.77
C GLY A 464 6.90 4.84 -25.72
N ILE A 465 6.45 5.36 -24.57
CA ILE A 465 7.14 5.29 -23.28
C ILE A 465 6.42 4.22 -22.48
N TYR A 466 7.12 3.12 -22.17
CA TYR A 466 6.53 2.04 -21.40
C TYR A 466 6.47 2.40 -19.92
N ILE A 467 5.27 2.42 -19.35
CA ILE A 467 5.06 2.73 -17.92
C ILE A 467 4.93 1.44 -17.13
N GLU A 468 5.82 1.22 -16.15
CA GLU A 468 5.83 0.05 -15.27
C GLU A 468 4.80 0.13 -14.15
N GLN A 469 4.70 1.29 -13.51
CA GLN A 469 3.82 1.54 -12.36
C GLN A 469 3.19 2.92 -12.48
N VAL A 470 1.93 3.04 -12.12
CA VAL A 470 1.21 4.32 -11.96
C VAL A 470 0.64 4.43 -10.55
N VAL A 471 0.73 5.62 -9.96
CA VAL A 471 0.17 5.95 -8.65
C VAL A 471 -0.43 7.35 -8.70
N MET A 472 -1.50 7.59 -7.95
CA MET A 472 -2.12 8.91 -7.84
C MET A 472 -2.16 9.36 -6.39
N GLY A 473 -1.84 10.64 -6.19
CA GLY A 473 -2.25 11.35 -5.00
C GLY A 473 -3.68 11.86 -5.12
N TYR A 474 -4.00 12.85 -4.29
CA TYR A 474 -5.26 13.58 -4.39
C TYR A 474 -5.40 14.23 -5.79
N SER A 475 -4.41 15.01 -6.25
CA SER A 475 -4.52 15.80 -7.51
C SER A 475 -3.34 15.65 -8.46
N HIS A 476 -2.53 14.61 -8.30
CA HIS A 476 -1.33 14.39 -9.12
C HIS A 476 -1.13 12.90 -9.40
N SER A 477 -0.43 12.63 -10.48
CA SER A 477 -0.05 11.29 -10.93
C SER A 477 1.46 11.16 -10.94
N LEU A 478 1.93 9.99 -10.53
CA LEU A 478 3.30 9.54 -10.60
C LEU A 478 3.36 8.30 -11.47
N ALA A 479 4.39 8.20 -12.30
CA ALA A 479 4.62 7.03 -13.13
C ALA A 479 6.09 6.65 -13.16
N ILE A 480 6.39 5.35 -13.24
CA ILE A 480 7.74 4.84 -13.49
C ILE A 480 7.82 4.53 -14.98
N ALA A 481 8.61 5.31 -15.71
CA ALA A 481 8.87 5.05 -17.12
C ALA A 481 10.14 4.20 -17.29
N ARG A 482 10.01 3.10 -18.03
CA ARG A 482 11.13 2.21 -18.36
C ARG A 482 12.16 2.93 -19.23
N GLN A 483 13.44 2.64 -19.00
CA GLN A 483 14.56 3.29 -19.67
C GLN A 483 15.68 2.31 -20.07
N GLU A 484 15.32 1.08 -20.42
CA GLU A 484 16.26 0.00 -20.71
C GLU A 484 16.95 0.20 -22.06
N THR A 485 16.19 0.63 -23.07
CA THR A 485 16.69 0.85 -24.43
C THR A 485 17.11 2.30 -24.67
N GLU A 486 18.00 2.53 -25.64
CA GLU A 486 18.41 3.90 -26.01
C GLU A 486 17.23 4.70 -26.59
N ALA A 487 16.34 4.03 -27.33
CA ALA A 487 15.14 4.66 -27.89
C ALA A 487 14.20 5.18 -26.78
N GLU A 488 14.00 4.42 -25.70
CA GLU A 488 13.23 4.85 -24.54
C GLU A 488 13.90 6.04 -23.83
N ARG A 489 15.23 5.98 -23.61
CA ARG A 489 15.99 7.09 -23.01
C ARG A 489 15.87 8.38 -23.81
N GLU A 490 15.99 8.31 -25.13
CA GLU A 490 15.85 9.47 -26.01
C GLU A 490 14.43 10.06 -26.00
N LYS A 491 13.40 9.22 -25.88
CA LYS A 491 12.03 9.71 -25.68
C LYS A 491 11.84 10.41 -24.33
N LEU A 492 12.40 9.86 -23.26
CA LEU A 492 12.33 10.47 -21.93
C LEU A 492 13.05 11.81 -21.86
N LYS A 493 14.21 11.96 -22.52
CA LYS A 493 14.93 13.23 -22.60
C LYS A 493 14.10 14.36 -23.24
N LYS A 494 13.19 14.03 -24.16
CA LYS A 494 12.29 15.01 -24.80
C LYS A 494 11.19 15.52 -23.87
N LEU A 495 10.88 14.79 -22.79
CA LEU A 495 9.92 15.27 -21.81
C LEU A 495 10.49 16.49 -21.07
N PRO A 496 9.63 17.48 -20.74
CA PRO A 496 10.04 18.66 -20.01
C PRO A 496 10.57 18.29 -18.63
N GLU A 497 11.54 19.08 -18.17
CA GLU A 497 12.12 18.92 -16.85
C GLU A 497 11.53 19.95 -15.89
N TYR A 498 11.04 19.46 -14.75
CA TYR A 498 10.47 20.26 -13.69
C TYR A 498 11.50 20.48 -12.58
N ASN A 499 11.94 21.73 -12.46
CA ASN A 499 12.82 22.21 -11.41
C ASN A 499 12.08 23.31 -10.64
N PRO A 500 11.27 22.94 -9.62
CA PRO A 500 10.47 23.90 -8.88
C PRO A 500 11.36 24.93 -8.18
N ARG A 501 10.88 26.17 -8.10
CA ARG A 501 11.52 27.20 -7.28
C ARG A 501 11.50 26.76 -5.82
N THR A 502 12.61 26.89 -5.13
CA THR A 502 12.73 26.63 -3.69
C THR A 502 12.73 27.95 -2.92
N LEU A 503 12.25 27.92 -1.68
CA LEU A 503 12.38 29.04 -0.73
C LEU A 503 13.63 28.90 0.13
#